data_AF-A0A953QH41-F1
#
_entry.id   AF-A0A953QH41-F1
#
_cell.length_a   1.000
_cell.length_b   1.000
_cell.length_c   1.000
_cell.angle_alpha   90.00
_cell.angle_beta   90.00
_cell.angle_gamma   90.00
#
_symmetry.space_group_name_H-M   'P 1'
#
loop_
_entity.id
_entity.type
_entity.pdbx_description
1 polymer ?
#
loop_
_entity_poly.entity_id
_entity_poly.type
_entity_poly.pdbx_seq_one_letter_code
_entity_poly.pdbx_strand_id
1 'polypeptide(L)'
;MSCYISSNNERVYVALESSYGTVPAITAANRIPLVKLGARQVAEQTGRRDKTGSRTFPGLPNHLRKKTNFEIDTLMTEWTNQPSAPPQGPLFQAAMGGSPILFSGGTVASSSGTQVTFTAPHGLSAGQGVTFSGEMRFVAAIQDSTTVFLNAPFSTPPGAGSTFGTTMTYSLAESLGSASLFDYWDPSTAVQRIVDGAAMDRMTIKVNGDYQEFQFAGPARDVIDSASFESGDDGLSSYPAEPTVGGFDYTIVPGHLGEAWLGATETQFSTITAAELRLENNIELRAREFGSDFARCIAASTRKITLNFELFELDDAQTKGLYQAARSRSPIGVMLQLGEQTNQLFGAYMPAMVPEVPEYDDSETRLQWKFSNSRAQGTSGDELYVAFG
;
A
#
# COMPACT_ATOMS: atom_id res chain seq x y z
N MET A 1 10.41 27.58 -25.71
CA MET A 1 9.54 26.40 -25.66
C MET A 1 10.44 25.17 -25.70
N SER A 2 10.31 24.22 -24.78
CA SER A 2 11.07 22.96 -24.91
C SER A 2 10.58 22.23 -26.15
N CYS A 3 11.51 21.59 -26.87
CA CYS A 3 11.16 20.82 -28.08
C CYS A 3 10.48 19.48 -27.75
N TYR A 4 10.55 19.05 -26.47
CA TYR A 4 10.00 17.81 -25.96
C TYR A 4 9.21 18.06 -24.68
N ILE A 5 8.21 17.22 -24.44
CA ILE A 5 7.47 17.16 -23.16
C ILE A 5 8.42 16.64 -22.09
N SER A 6 8.48 17.31 -20.94
CA SER A 6 9.32 16.89 -19.82
C SER A 6 8.55 15.96 -18.90
N SER A 7 9.02 14.73 -18.74
CA SER A 7 8.46 13.76 -17.77
C SER A 7 8.63 14.23 -16.32
N ASN A 8 9.58 15.11 -16.02
CA ASN A 8 9.73 15.67 -14.67
C ASN A 8 8.58 16.60 -14.27
N ASN A 9 7.77 17.06 -15.24
CA ASN A 9 6.57 17.86 -14.99
C ASN A 9 5.30 17.01 -14.97
N GLU A 10 5.42 15.68 -14.96
CA GLU A 10 4.30 14.74 -14.81
C GLU A 10 3.64 14.90 -13.45
N ARG A 11 2.31 14.87 -13.44
CA ARG A 11 1.50 15.03 -12.23
C ARG A 11 0.44 13.95 -12.22
N VAL A 12 0.51 13.10 -11.20
CA VAL A 12 -0.43 12.01 -11.01
C VAL A 12 -1.38 12.30 -9.85
N TYR A 13 -2.65 12.02 -10.08
CA TYR A 13 -3.72 12.11 -9.10
C TYR A 13 -4.38 10.74 -8.94
N VAL A 14 -4.75 10.42 -7.70
CA VAL A 14 -5.43 9.15 -7.39
C VAL A 14 -6.71 9.42 -6.63
N ALA A 15 -7.78 8.75 -7.06
CA ALA A 15 -9.05 8.76 -6.37
C ALA A 15 -9.72 7.39 -6.44
N LEU A 16 -10.45 7.04 -5.37
CA LEU A 16 -11.24 5.82 -5.33
C LEU A 16 -12.45 5.92 -6.24
N GLU A 17 -12.79 4.81 -6.87
CA GLU A 17 -13.99 4.70 -7.68
C GLU A 17 -15.18 4.33 -6.80
N SER A 18 -16.34 4.94 -7.06
CA SER A 18 -17.60 4.55 -6.39
C SER A 18 -18.10 3.17 -6.86
N SER A 19 -17.73 2.78 -8.08
CA SER A 19 -17.93 1.47 -8.67
C SER A 19 -16.85 1.19 -9.71
N TYR A 20 -16.54 -0.07 -9.94
CA TYR A 20 -15.45 -0.49 -10.83
C TYR A 20 -15.51 0.14 -12.23
N GLY A 21 -14.48 0.89 -12.58
CA GLY A 21 -14.35 1.63 -13.83
C GLY A 21 -15.30 2.82 -13.97
N THR A 22 -15.65 3.45 -12.87
CA THR A 22 -16.38 4.73 -12.85
C THR A 22 -15.40 5.81 -12.44
N VAL A 23 -14.96 6.61 -13.42
CA VAL A 23 -13.94 7.63 -13.21
C VAL A 23 -14.47 8.71 -12.25
N PRO A 24 -13.82 8.93 -11.08
CA PRO A 24 -14.24 9.90 -10.09
C PRO A 24 -13.82 11.33 -10.49
N ALA A 25 -14.41 12.33 -9.82
CA ALA A 25 -13.87 13.68 -9.87
C ALA A 25 -12.62 13.79 -8.99
N ILE A 26 -11.61 14.51 -9.47
CA ILE A 26 -10.37 14.79 -8.73
C ILE A 26 -10.24 16.26 -8.37
N THR A 27 -9.47 16.51 -7.31
CA THR A 27 -9.08 17.83 -6.82
C THR A 27 -7.57 17.89 -6.65
N ALA A 28 -7.02 19.08 -6.35
CA ALA A 28 -5.59 19.24 -6.06
C ALA A 28 -5.10 18.35 -4.89
N ALA A 29 -5.98 18.02 -3.94
CA ALA A 29 -5.66 17.17 -2.79
C ALA A 29 -5.43 15.70 -3.16
N ASN A 30 -5.84 15.27 -4.36
CA ASN A 30 -5.65 13.91 -4.86
C ASN A 30 -4.26 13.68 -5.47
N ARG A 31 -3.44 14.72 -5.58
CA ARG A 31 -2.10 14.62 -6.14
C ARG A 31 -1.23 13.75 -5.25
N ILE A 32 -0.38 12.92 -5.84
CA ILE A 32 0.62 12.12 -5.12
C ILE A 32 2.02 12.41 -5.67
N PRO A 33 3.10 12.18 -4.88
CA PRO A 33 4.44 12.24 -5.43
C PRO A 33 4.62 11.05 -6.38
N LEU A 34 5.26 11.25 -7.53
CA LEU A 34 5.43 10.19 -8.51
C LEU A 34 6.91 9.94 -8.78
N VAL A 35 7.29 8.66 -8.77
CA VAL A 35 8.56 8.21 -9.35
C VAL A 35 8.33 7.75 -10.78
N LYS A 36 7.29 6.92 -10.99
CA LYS A 36 6.97 6.35 -12.31
C LYS A 36 5.53 5.84 -12.37
N LEU A 37 4.86 6.09 -13.50
CA LEU A 37 3.63 5.41 -13.88
C LEU A 37 3.81 4.65 -15.19
N GLY A 38 3.69 3.32 -15.12
CA GLY A 38 3.60 2.45 -16.28
C GLY A 38 2.16 2.02 -16.51
N ALA A 39 1.58 2.32 -17.68
CA ALA A 39 0.29 1.78 -18.09
C ALA A 39 0.43 1.17 -19.48
N ARG A 40 -0.07 -0.06 -19.65
CA ARG A 40 0.00 -0.78 -20.91
C ARG A 40 -1.32 -1.47 -21.21
N GLN A 41 -1.88 -1.14 -22.35
CA GLN A 41 -3.01 -1.82 -22.94
C GLN A 41 -2.57 -2.68 -24.14
N VAL A 42 -3.10 -3.90 -24.22
CA VAL A 42 -2.86 -4.82 -25.34
C VAL A 42 -4.17 -5.47 -25.75
N ALA A 43 -4.47 -5.47 -27.04
CA ALA A 43 -5.58 -6.24 -27.59
C ALA A 43 -5.32 -7.76 -27.43
N GLU A 44 -6.31 -8.51 -26.95
CA GLU A 44 -6.26 -9.96 -26.90
C GLU A 44 -6.40 -10.51 -28.33
N GLN A 45 -5.27 -10.73 -28.97
CA GLN A 45 -5.21 -11.22 -30.34
C GLN A 45 -5.45 -12.72 -30.38
N THR A 46 -6.63 -13.13 -30.87
CA THR A 46 -6.84 -14.51 -31.31
C THR A 46 -6.71 -14.58 -32.82
N GLY A 47 -5.80 -15.41 -33.31
CA GLY A 47 -5.68 -15.68 -34.74
C GLY A 47 -6.96 -16.30 -35.28
N ARG A 48 -7.49 -15.73 -36.36
CA ARG A 48 -8.62 -16.35 -37.05
C ARG A 48 -8.20 -17.73 -37.56
N ARG A 49 -9.04 -18.74 -37.37
CA ARG A 49 -8.79 -20.14 -37.78
C ARG A 49 -9.45 -20.48 -39.12
N ASP A 50 -10.00 -19.50 -39.82
CA ASP A 50 -10.64 -19.73 -41.11
C ASP A 50 -9.62 -20.01 -42.22
N LYS A 51 -9.98 -20.91 -43.13
CA LYS A 51 -9.16 -21.23 -44.32
C LYS A 51 -9.54 -20.27 -45.43
N THR A 52 -8.68 -19.30 -45.73
CA THR A 52 -8.96 -18.25 -46.72
C THR A 52 -8.49 -18.61 -48.14
N GLY A 53 -7.79 -19.74 -48.32
CA GLY A 53 -7.20 -20.11 -49.62
C GLY A 53 -6.06 -19.18 -50.07
N SER A 54 -5.61 -18.27 -49.20
CA SER A 54 -4.53 -17.32 -49.44
C SER A 54 -3.58 -17.28 -48.23
N ARG A 55 -2.35 -16.81 -48.46
CA ARG A 55 -1.38 -16.51 -47.38
C ARG A 55 -1.54 -15.09 -46.83
N THR A 56 -2.49 -14.31 -47.35
CA THR A 56 -2.76 -12.94 -46.93
C THR A 56 -3.46 -12.91 -45.57
N PHE A 57 -2.99 -12.05 -44.67
CA PHE A 57 -3.67 -11.75 -43.42
C PHE A 57 -4.87 -10.83 -43.68
N PRO A 58 -6.11 -11.27 -43.40
CA PRO A 58 -7.31 -10.50 -43.73
C PRO A 58 -7.60 -9.35 -42.75
N GLY A 59 -6.72 -9.11 -41.77
CA GLY A 59 -6.92 -8.12 -40.71
C GLY A 59 -7.70 -8.66 -39.51
N LEU A 60 -7.89 -7.78 -38.53
CA LEU A 60 -8.65 -8.03 -37.29
C LEU A 60 -9.93 -7.20 -37.28
N PRO A 61 -10.99 -7.63 -36.55
CA PRO A 61 -12.14 -6.78 -36.26
C PRO A 61 -11.76 -5.46 -35.57
N ASN A 62 -12.57 -4.42 -35.75
CA ASN A 62 -12.33 -3.09 -35.17
C ASN A 62 -12.38 -3.08 -33.63
N HIS A 63 -13.17 -3.98 -33.03
CA HIS A 63 -13.29 -4.12 -31.57
C HIS A 63 -12.72 -5.47 -31.14
N LEU A 64 -11.61 -5.41 -30.42
CA LEU A 64 -10.98 -6.55 -29.78
C LEU A 64 -11.06 -6.36 -28.27
N ARG A 65 -11.20 -7.47 -27.55
CA ARG A 65 -11.03 -7.46 -26.11
C ARG A 65 -9.66 -6.89 -25.76
N LYS A 66 -9.61 -6.07 -24.73
CA LYS A 66 -8.37 -5.44 -24.30
C LYS A 66 -7.95 -5.98 -22.93
N LYS A 67 -6.64 -6.00 -22.70
CA LYS A 67 -6.05 -6.24 -21.39
C LYS A 67 -5.19 -5.05 -21.02
N THR A 68 -5.49 -4.47 -19.87
CA THR A 68 -4.75 -3.33 -19.34
C THR A 68 -4.06 -3.74 -18.05
N ASN A 69 -2.79 -3.38 -17.93
CA ASN A 69 -2.03 -3.49 -16.68
C ASN A 69 -1.39 -2.15 -16.35
N PHE A 70 -1.22 -1.91 -15.06
CA PHE A 70 -0.53 -0.72 -14.55
C PHE A 70 0.50 -1.09 -13.47
N GLU A 71 1.46 -0.21 -13.29
CA GLU A 71 2.43 -0.20 -12.21
C GLU A 71 2.71 1.26 -11.84
N ILE A 72 2.66 1.58 -10.55
CA ILE A 72 2.93 2.91 -10.03
C ILE A 72 3.92 2.82 -8.87
N ASP A 73 4.97 3.63 -8.96
CA ASP A 73 5.97 3.80 -7.93
C ASP A 73 5.81 5.21 -7.35
N THR A 74 5.58 5.30 -6.04
CA THR A 74 5.33 6.54 -5.30
C THR A 74 6.23 6.62 -4.07
N LEU A 75 6.43 7.84 -3.58
CA LEU A 75 7.16 8.12 -2.35
C LEU A 75 6.21 8.39 -1.18
N MET A 76 6.68 8.15 0.04
CA MET A 76 6.03 8.69 1.22
C MET A 76 6.34 10.18 1.34
N THR A 77 5.28 10.95 1.65
CA THR A 77 5.35 12.37 1.97
C THR A 77 4.70 12.62 3.31
N GLU A 78 5.00 13.76 3.92
CA GLU A 78 4.39 14.18 5.17
C GLU A 78 2.86 14.26 5.07
N TRP A 79 2.18 13.72 6.08
CA TRP A 79 0.73 13.75 6.20
C TRP A 79 0.26 14.98 6.97
N THR A 80 0.24 16.12 6.29
CA THR A 80 -0.09 17.42 6.90
C THR A 80 -1.59 17.65 7.11
N ASN A 81 -2.47 17.00 6.31
CA ASN A 81 -3.93 17.14 6.41
C ASN A 81 -4.57 15.93 7.12
N GLN A 82 -4.40 15.88 8.44
CA GLN A 82 -4.82 14.76 9.29
C GLN A 82 -6.34 14.49 9.41
N PRO A 83 -7.25 15.45 9.21
CA PRO A 83 -8.68 15.16 9.11
C PRO A 83 -9.08 14.29 7.91
N SER A 84 -8.21 14.15 6.91
CA SER A 84 -8.42 13.37 5.69
C SER A 84 -7.37 12.29 5.53
N ALA A 85 -7.67 11.24 4.78
CA ALA A 85 -6.68 10.24 4.42
C ALA A 85 -5.46 10.88 3.72
N PRO A 86 -4.25 10.33 3.90
CA PRO A 86 -3.09 10.71 3.10
C PRO A 86 -3.40 10.65 1.60
N PRO A 87 -2.71 11.43 0.75
CA PRO A 87 -2.99 11.46 -0.68
C PRO A 87 -2.86 10.10 -1.38
N GLN A 88 -1.92 9.25 -0.93
CA GLN A 88 -1.76 7.86 -1.37
C GLN A 88 -2.77 6.88 -0.77
N GLY A 89 -3.60 7.32 0.18
CA GLY A 89 -4.61 6.52 0.89
C GLY A 89 -5.56 5.73 -0.01
N PRO A 90 -6.07 6.29 -1.12
CA PRO A 90 -6.81 5.54 -2.14
C PRO A 90 -6.11 4.26 -2.64
N LEU A 91 -4.78 4.26 -2.80
CA LEU A 91 -4.03 3.08 -3.24
C LEU A 91 -4.04 1.99 -2.17
N PHE A 92 -3.81 2.37 -0.91
CA PHE A 92 -3.87 1.44 0.24
C PHE A 92 -5.28 0.90 0.45
N GLN A 93 -6.31 1.75 0.38
CA GLN A 93 -7.70 1.32 0.49
C GLN A 93 -8.10 0.39 -0.66
N ALA A 94 -7.69 0.65 -1.89
CA ALA A 94 -7.95 -0.25 -3.01
C ALA A 94 -7.19 -1.58 -2.89
N ALA A 95 -5.96 -1.57 -2.36
CA ALA A 95 -5.16 -2.77 -2.14
C ALA A 95 -5.65 -3.63 -0.98
N MET A 96 -6.09 -3.02 0.13
CA MET A 96 -6.47 -3.75 1.34
C MET A 96 -7.99 -3.99 1.41
N GLY A 97 -8.79 -3.17 0.74
CA GLY A 97 -10.26 -3.29 0.68
C GLY A 97 -10.99 -2.69 1.88
N GLY A 98 -10.37 -2.64 3.05
CA GLY A 98 -10.95 -2.04 4.26
C GLY A 98 -11.10 -0.53 4.15
N SER A 99 -12.21 0.00 4.69
CA SER A 99 -12.37 1.45 4.81
C SER A 99 -11.37 2.01 5.83
N PRO A 100 -10.73 3.15 5.54
CA PRO A 100 -9.76 3.75 6.43
C PRO A 100 -10.43 4.18 7.73
N ILE A 101 -9.77 3.92 8.86
CA ILE A 101 -10.27 4.28 10.17
C ILE A 101 -9.37 5.34 10.79
N LEU A 102 -9.96 6.50 11.08
CA LEU A 102 -9.32 7.63 11.71
C LEU A 102 -9.38 7.51 13.23
N PHE A 103 -8.24 7.56 13.89
CA PHE A 103 -8.15 7.85 15.31
C PHE A 103 -7.68 9.29 15.48
N SER A 104 -8.53 10.15 16.04
CA SER A 104 -8.25 11.59 16.18
C SER A 104 -7.35 11.95 17.37
N GLY A 105 -6.72 10.94 17.99
CA GLY A 105 -5.95 11.07 19.22
C GLY A 105 -6.76 10.76 20.47
N GLY A 106 -6.08 10.75 21.61
CA GLY A 106 -6.67 10.47 22.91
C GLY A 106 -5.74 10.85 24.05
N THR A 107 -6.31 11.22 25.20
CA THR A 107 -5.52 11.62 26.38
C THR A 107 -5.31 10.44 27.31
N VAL A 108 -4.05 10.15 27.61
CA VAL A 108 -3.61 9.06 28.46
C VAL A 108 -3.87 9.39 29.94
N ALA A 109 -4.52 8.46 30.64
CA ALA A 109 -4.69 8.50 32.10
C ALA A 109 -3.50 7.84 32.80
N SER A 110 -3.05 6.70 32.29
CA SER A 110 -1.86 5.98 32.76
C SER A 110 -1.33 5.03 31.69
N SER A 111 -0.07 4.65 31.80
CA SER A 111 0.55 3.63 30.95
C SER A 111 1.52 2.76 31.75
N SER A 112 1.63 1.49 31.37
CA SER A 112 2.57 0.54 31.98
C SER A 112 2.95 -0.54 30.95
N GLY A 113 4.18 -0.49 30.45
CA GLY A 113 4.64 -1.38 29.39
C GLY A 113 3.81 -1.19 28.12
N THR A 114 3.10 -2.23 27.70
CA THR A 114 2.19 -2.20 26.54
C THR A 114 0.77 -1.78 26.90
N GLN A 115 0.41 -1.69 28.18
CA GLN A 115 -0.93 -1.31 28.60
C GLN A 115 -1.06 0.21 28.63
N VAL A 116 -2.09 0.74 27.99
CA VAL A 116 -2.43 2.17 28.01
C VAL A 116 -3.89 2.33 28.42
N THR A 117 -4.11 3.17 29.43
CA THR A 117 -5.45 3.57 29.88
C THR A 117 -5.70 5.02 29.47
N PHE A 118 -6.84 5.27 28.84
CA PHE A 118 -7.30 6.58 28.42
C PHE A 118 -8.22 7.21 29.46
N THR A 119 -8.26 8.55 29.47
CA THR A 119 -9.15 9.33 30.36
C THR A 119 -10.63 9.26 29.94
N ALA A 120 -10.91 8.89 28.69
CA ALA A 120 -12.23 8.76 28.09
C ALA A 120 -12.27 7.52 27.18
N PRO A 121 -13.46 7.05 26.77
CA PRO A 121 -13.56 5.94 25.84
C PRO A 121 -12.75 6.17 24.55
N HIS A 122 -11.86 5.23 24.21
CA HIS A 122 -10.86 5.45 23.15
C HIS A 122 -11.41 5.26 21.73
N GLY A 123 -12.49 4.48 21.56
CA GLY A 123 -13.04 4.14 20.23
C GLY A 123 -12.15 3.27 19.33
N LEU A 124 -10.91 2.98 19.76
CA LEU A 124 -9.98 2.10 19.07
C LEU A 124 -10.50 0.67 18.85
N SER A 125 -10.02 0.04 17.79
CA SER A 125 -10.19 -1.39 17.45
C SER A 125 -8.82 -2.10 17.39
N ALA A 126 -8.81 -3.43 17.54
CA ALA A 126 -7.57 -4.20 17.35
C ALA A 126 -7.01 -3.96 15.93
N GLY A 127 -5.69 -3.85 15.82
CA GLY A 127 -4.98 -3.52 14.58
C GLY A 127 -4.94 -2.04 14.24
N GLN A 128 -5.52 -1.14 15.04
CA GLN A 128 -5.38 0.30 14.82
C GLN A 128 -4.06 0.85 15.32
N GLY A 129 -3.47 1.77 14.55
CA GLY A 129 -2.26 2.47 14.93
C GLY A 129 -2.53 3.58 15.94
N VAL A 130 -1.58 3.84 16.84
CA VAL A 130 -1.52 5.01 17.72
C VAL A 130 -0.10 5.58 17.66
N THR A 131 0.05 6.90 17.76
CA THR A 131 1.35 7.56 17.70
C THR A 131 1.66 8.38 18.93
N PHE A 132 2.93 8.37 19.35
CA PHE A 132 3.45 9.16 20.45
C PHE A 132 4.92 9.49 20.22
N SER A 133 5.29 10.77 20.31
CA SER A 133 6.69 11.19 20.34
C SER A 133 7.56 10.66 19.18
N GLY A 134 7.02 10.56 17.96
CA GLY A 134 7.75 10.03 16.80
C GLY A 134 7.76 8.51 16.67
N GLU A 135 7.02 7.80 17.52
CA GLU A 135 6.83 6.35 17.46
C GLU A 135 5.37 6.01 17.14
N MET A 136 5.18 4.89 16.46
CA MET A 136 3.89 4.29 16.14
C MET A 136 3.81 2.90 16.76
N ARG A 137 2.67 2.56 17.35
CA ARG A 137 2.36 1.23 17.87
C ARG A 137 0.96 0.82 17.42
N PHE A 138 0.67 -0.47 17.45
CA PHE A 138 -0.62 -1.03 17.06
C PHE A 138 -1.34 -1.61 18.26
N VAL A 139 -2.66 -1.44 18.31
CA VAL A 139 -3.51 -2.07 19.33
C VAL A 139 -3.55 -3.57 19.08
N ALA A 140 -2.93 -4.35 19.96
CA ALA A 140 -2.94 -5.81 19.90
C ALA A 140 -4.22 -6.40 20.51
N ALA A 141 -4.74 -5.79 21.60
CA ALA A 141 -5.96 -6.23 22.26
C ALA A 141 -6.67 -5.07 22.98
N ILE A 142 -7.98 -5.24 23.20
CA ILE A 142 -8.81 -4.30 23.95
C ILE A 142 -9.28 -5.00 25.23
N GLN A 143 -9.02 -4.36 26.37
CA GLN A 143 -9.49 -4.88 27.65
C GLN A 143 -10.90 -4.37 27.96
N ASP A 144 -11.13 -3.07 27.78
CA ASP A 144 -12.39 -2.39 28.02
C ASP A 144 -12.45 -1.09 27.18
N SER A 145 -13.50 -0.28 27.34
CA SER A 145 -13.67 0.95 26.56
C SER A 145 -12.57 2.01 26.76
N THR A 146 -11.77 1.89 27.82
CA THR A 146 -10.75 2.85 28.23
C THR A 146 -9.33 2.27 28.23
N THR A 147 -9.17 0.95 28.10
CA THR A 147 -7.88 0.28 28.28
C THR A 147 -7.56 -0.62 27.08
N VAL A 148 -6.38 -0.40 26.51
CA VAL A 148 -5.84 -1.19 25.39
C VAL A 148 -4.47 -1.77 25.73
N PHE A 149 -4.12 -2.84 25.03
CA PHE A 149 -2.76 -3.39 24.97
C PHE A 149 -2.17 -3.14 23.59
N LEU A 150 -0.96 -2.60 23.55
CA LEU A 150 -0.18 -2.36 22.34
C LEU A 150 0.68 -3.58 22.00
N ASN A 151 1.11 -3.70 20.75
CA ASN A 151 2.03 -4.75 20.29
C ASN A 151 3.43 -4.60 20.91
N ALA A 152 3.87 -3.36 21.17
CA ALA A 152 5.16 -3.05 21.76
C ALA A 152 5.05 -1.78 22.63
N PRO A 153 5.92 -1.62 23.65
CA PRO A 153 5.96 -0.41 24.45
C PRO A 153 6.51 0.77 23.63
N PHE A 154 6.20 2.00 24.06
CA PHE A 154 6.91 3.20 23.61
C PHE A 154 8.26 3.32 24.33
N SER A 155 9.30 3.83 23.66
CA SER A 155 10.62 4.01 24.30
C SER A 155 10.53 4.98 25.49
N THR A 156 9.72 6.02 25.33
CA THR A 156 9.28 6.88 26.44
C THR A 156 7.80 6.61 26.73
N PRO A 157 7.45 6.00 27.87
CA PRO A 157 6.06 5.73 28.22
C PRO A 157 5.24 7.03 28.30
N PRO A 158 4.04 7.09 27.69
CA PRO A 158 3.20 8.28 27.79
C PRO A 158 2.72 8.48 29.22
N GLY A 159 2.97 9.67 29.76
CA GLY A 159 2.54 10.06 31.11
C GLY A 159 1.05 10.39 31.17
N ALA A 160 0.52 10.51 32.39
CA ALA A 160 -0.83 11.03 32.58
C ALA A 160 -0.96 12.45 32.00
N GLY A 161 -1.97 12.68 31.16
CA GLY A 161 -2.20 13.94 30.45
C GLY A 161 -1.51 14.04 29.08
N SER A 162 -0.64 13.10 28.71
CA SER A 162 -0.08 13.01 27.36
C SER A 162 -1.17 12.73 26.32
N THR A 163 -1.01 13.28 25.12
CA THR A 163 -1.91 13.08 23.99
C THR A 163 -1.26 12.19 22.94
N PHE A 164 -1.97 11.18 22.48
CA PHE A 164 -1.60 10.50 21.24
C PHE A 164 -1.95 11.34 20.01
N GLY A 165 -1.16 11.16 18.96
CA GLY A 165 -1.34 11.79 17.67
C GLY A 165 -2.47 11.16 16.85
N THR A 166 -2.83 11.84 15.77
CA THR A 166 -3.82 11.35 14.80
C THR A 166 -3.23 10.20 14.00
N THR A 167 -4.00 9.14 13.75
CA THR A 167 -3.60 8.05 12.87
C THR A 167 -4.70 7.68 11.88
N MET A 168 -4.29 7.21 10.71
CA MET A 168 -5.18 6.61 9.71
C MET A 168 -4.78 5.15 9.50
N THR A 169 -5.66 4.22 9.88
CA THR A 169 -5.41 2.78 9.74
C THR A 169 -6.18 2.19 8.56
N TYR A 170 -5.51 1.37 7.76
CA TYR A 170 -6.07 0.54 6.71
C TYR A 170 -5.99 -0.93 7.14
N SER A 171 -7.12 -1.64 7.07
CA SER A 171 -7.22 -3.07 7.39
C SER A 171 -7.60 -3.86 6.13
N LEU A 172 -7.41 -5.17 6.17
CA LEU A 172 -7.84 -6.04 5.09
C LEU A 172 -9.36 -6.22 5.12
N ALA A 173 -9.96 -6.44 3.95
CA ALA A 173 -11.35 -6.83 3.79
C ALA A 173 -11.50 -7.97 2.77
N GLU A 174 -12.70 -8.55 2.68
CA GLU A 174 -13.01 -9.59 1.70
C GLU A 174 -13.27 -9.01 0.30
N SER A 175 -13.83 -7.80 0.24
CA SER A 175 -14.08 -7.08 -1.01
C SER A 175 -12.99 -6.06 -1.27
N LEU A 176 -12.47 -6.04 -2.50
CA LEU A 176 -11.53 -5.02 -2.95
C LEU A 176 -12.25 -3.92 -3.75
N GLY A 177 -11.76 -2.70 -3.60
CA GLY A 177 -12.15 -1.56 -4.42
C GLY A 177 -11.25 -1.42 -5.66
N SER A 178 -11.47 -0.32 -6.38
CA SER A 178 -10.59 0.14 -7.45
C SER A 178 -10.36 1.64 -7.31
N ALA A 179 -9.29 2.11 -7.93
CA ALA A 179 -8.97 3.52 -8.05
C ALA A 179 -8.83 3.90 -9.53
N SER A 180 -8.98 5.19 -9.83
CA SER A 180 -8.53 5.73 -11.10
C SER A 180 -7.24 6.53 -10.89
N LEU A 181 -6.30 6.38 -11.82
CA LEU A 181 -5.03 7.11 -11.87
C LEU A 181 -5.09 8.12 -13.01
N PHE A 182 -4.98 9.40 -12.69
CA PHE A 182 -4.97 10.47 -13.69
C PHE A 182 -3.55 10.95 -13.88
N ASP A 183 -3.12 11.05 -15.13
CA ASP A 183 -1.74 11.27 -15.52
C ASP A 183 -1.67 12.46 -16.49
N TYR A 184 -1.14 13.58 -15.98
CA TYR A 184 -1.10 14.86 -16.66
C TYR A 184 0.33 15.36 -16.90
N TRP A 185 0.57 15.95 -18.06
CA TRP A 185 1.82 16.64 -18.43
C TRP A 185 1.59 18.06 -18.94
N ASP A 186 2.66 18.85 -18.86
CA ASP A 186 2.76 20.15 -19.50
C ASP A 186 3.43 20.06 -20.89
N PRO A 187 2.91 20.77 -21.92
CA PRO A 187 1.69 21.58 -21.90
C PRO A 187 0.41 20.71 -21.90
N SER A 188 -0.72 21.27 -21.48
CA SER A 188 -2.01 20.56 -21.42
C SER A 188 -2.50 19.99 -22.76
N THR A 189 -1.92 20.43 -23.88
CA THR A 189 -2.16 19.88 -25.23
C THR A 189 -1.43 18.56 -25.49
N ALA A 190 -0.56 18.11 -24.59
CA ALA A 190 -0.01 16.75 -24.61
C ALA A 190 -1.13 15.71 -24.45
N VAL A 191 -0.83 14.47 -24.84
CA VAL A 191 -1.75 13.35 -24.60
C VAL A 191 -1.76 13.07 -23.11
N GLN A 192 -2.88 13.33 -22.46
CA GLN A 192 -3.12 13.04 -21.05
C GLN A 192 -3.73 11.65 -20.92
N ARG A 193 -3.54 10.95 -19.80
CA ARG A 193 -4.08 9.57 -19.63
C ARG A 193 -4.87 9.41 -18.34
N ILE A 194 -5.86 8.53 -18.37
CA ILE A 194 -6.55 8.03 -17.19
C ILE A 194 -6.49 6.50 -17.24
N VAL A 195 -6.01 5.88 -16.17
CA VAL A 195 -6.17 4.44 -15.94
C VAL A 195 -7.38 4.28 -15.04
N ASP A 196 -8.47 3.70 -15.57
CA ASP A 196 -9.69 3.43 -14.81
C ASP A 196 -9.76 1.96 -14.38
N GLY A 197 -10.54 1.68 -13.34
CA GLY A 197 -10.68 0.34 -12.80
C GLY A 197 -9.36 -0.27 -12.37
N ALA A 198 -8.41 0.52 -11.87
CA ALA A 198 -7.12 0.02 -11.41
C ALA A 198 -7.33 -0.85 -10.17
N ALA A 199 -7.19 -2.16 -10.36
CA ALA A 199 -7.30 -3.15 -9.31
C ALA A 199 -5.92 -3.41 -8.71
N MET A 200 -5.73 -3.07 -7.44
CA MET A 200 -4.43 -3.18 -6.76
C MET A 200 -4.16 -4.64 -6.39
N ASP A 201 -3.57 -5.40 -7.31
CA ASP A 201 -3.24 -6.81 -7.10
C ASP A 201 -2.00 -6.97 -6.22
N ARG A 202 -1.00 -6.12 -6.41
CA ARG A 202 0.26 -6.13 -5.66
C ARG A 202 0.49 -4.80 -4.99
N MET A 203 0.82 -4.85 -3.70
CA MET A 203 1.37 -3.73 -2.93
C MET A 203 2.71 -4.16 -2.33
N THR A 204 3.76 -3.37 -2.54
CA THR A 204 5.10 -3.63 -2.03
C THR A 204 5.60 -2.42 -1.24
N ILE A 205 6.15 -2.68 -0.05
CA ILE A 205 6.78 -1.69 0.83
C ILE A 205 8.22 -2.15 1.08
N LYS A 206 9.18 -1.27 0.80
CA LYS A 206 10.60 -1.53 1.03
C LYS A 206 11.08 -0.79 2.27
N VAL A 207 11.92 -1.46 3.05
CA VAL A 207 12.58 -0.93 4.25
C VAL A 207 14.05 -0.76 3.97
N ASN A 208 14.64 0.31 4.52
CA ASN A 208 16.05 0.66 4.38
C ASN A 208 16.45 1.05 2.95
N GLY A 209 15.59 1.79 2.25
CA GLY A 209 15.93 2.49 1.01
C GLY A 209 16.52 3.88 1.28
N ASP A 210 17.02 4.55 0.25
CA ASP A 210 17.39 5.98 0.35
C ASP A 210 16.15 6.83 0.70
N TYR A 211 15.02 6.49 0.09
CA TYR A 211 13.71 7.08 0.31
C TYR A 211 12.68 6.01 0.66
N GLN A 212 11.59 6.43 1.31
CA GLN A 212 10.46 5.54 1.55
C GLN A 212 9.60 5.42 0.30
N GLU A 213 9.65 4.25 -0.34
CA GLU A 213 8.95 3.96 -1.58
C GLU A 213 7.83 2.94 -1.37
N PHE A 214 6.71 3.18 -2.04
CA PHE A 214 5.61 2.24 -2.18
C PHE A 214 5.41 1.93 -3.66
N GLN A 215 5.21 0.65 -3.95
CA GLN A 215 4.89 0.21 -5.30
C GLN A 215 3.53 -0.47 -5.30
N PHE A 216 2.71 -0.11 -6.28
CA PHE A 216 1.42 -0.75 -6.55
C PHE A 216 1.36 -1.22 -7.99
N ALA A 217 0.77 -2.39 -8.22
CA ALA A 217 0.60 -2.91 -9.56
C ALA A 217 -0.63 -3.80 -9.65
N GLY A 218 -1.15 -3.97 -10.87
CA GLY A 218 -2.22 -4.89 -11.13
C GLY A 218 -2.89 -4.68 -12.48
N PRO A 219 -3.99 -5.39 -12.74
CA PRO A 219 -4.78 -5.18 -13.93
C PRO A 219 -5.68 -3.95 -13.78
N ALA A 220 -6.01 -3.30 -14.89
CA ALA A 220 -6.98 -2.21 -14.95
C ALA A 220 -8.09 -2.52 -15.95
N ARG A 221 -9.16 -1.72 -15.94
CA ARG A 221 -10.27 -1.89 -16.89
C ARG A 221 -9.86 -1.39 -18.28
N ASP A 222 -9.47 -0.13 -18.40
CA ASP A 222 -9.05 0.51 -19.64
C ASP A 222 -7.94 1.55 -19.37
N VAL A 223 -7.41 2.15 -20.45
CA VAL A 223 -6.62 3.39 -20.41
C VAL A 223 -7.27 4.34 -21.42
N ILE A 224 -7.79 5.45 -20.90
CA ILE A 224 -8.41 6.50 -21.70
C ILE A 224 -7.38 7.59 -21.94
N ASP A 225 -7.31 8.13 -23.16
CA ASP A 225 -6.39 9.22 -23.49
C ASP A 225 -7.11 10.43 -24.09
N SER A 226 -6.57 11.62 -23.85
CA SER A 226 -7.21 12.87 -24.26
C SER A 226 -7.24 13.10 -25.78
N ALA A 227 -6.46 12.35 -26.57
CA ALA A 227 -6.37 12.53 -28.02
C ALA A 227 -7.35 11.63 -28.79
N SER A 228 -7.70 10.47 -28.23
CA SER A 228 -8.67 9.53 -28.81
C SER A 228 -10.03 9.51 -28.09
N PHE A 229 -10.16 10.25 -26.98
CA PHE A 229 -11.39 10.33 -26.18
C PHE A 229 -12.63 10.70 -27.00
N GLU A 230 -13.71 9.92 -26.84
CA GLU A 230 -15.04 10.23 -27.31
C GLU A 230 -16.01 10.43 -26.14
N SER A 231 -16.99 11.34 -26.31
CA SER A 231 -18.01 11.57 -25.28
C SER A 231 -18.81 10.29 -25.04
N GLY A 232 -18.80 9.81 -23.79
CA GLY A 232 -19.40 8.55 -23.36
C GLY A 232 -18.39 7.53 -22.87
N ASP A 233 -17.10 7.70 -23.18
CA ASP A 233 -16.04 6.81 -22.73
C ASP A 233 -16.01 6.75 -21.19
N ASP A 234 -16.17 5.53 -20.66
CA ASP A 234 -16.27 5.21 -19.24
C ASP A 234 -17.21 6.12 -18.42
N GLY A 235 -18.29 6.58 -19.08
CA GLY A 235 -19.34 7.40 -18.47
C GLY A 235 -19.02 8.90 -18.42
N LEU A 236 -17.91 9.34 -19.02
CA LEU A 236 -17.51 10.74 -19.06
C LEU A 236 -18.13 11.46 -20.27
N SER A 237 -18.70 12.64 -20.06
CA SER A 237 -19.16 13.51 -21.15
C SER A 237 -18.04 14.31 -21.82
N SER A 238 -16.91 14.45 -21.13
CA SER A 238 -15.74 15.20 -21.57
C SER A 238 -14.50 14.70 -20.84
N TYR A 239 -13.34 14.74 -21.47
CA TYR A 239 -12.08 14.41 -20.82
C TYR A 239 -11.84 15.37 -19.63
N PRO A 240 -11.61 14.88 -18.40
CA PRO A 240 -11.39 15.70 -17.23
C PRO A 240 -10.16 16.61 -17.39
N ALA A 241 -10.36 17.91 -17.22
CA ALA A 241 -9.24 18.85 -17.15
C ALA A 241 -8.44 18.63 -15.87
N GLU A 242 -7.13 18.86 -15.92
CA GLU A 242 -6.30 18.85 -14.72
C GLU A 242 -6.85 19.88 -13.70
N PRO A 243 -7.02 19.50 -12.42
CA PRO A 243 -7.36 20.46 -11.38
C PRO A 243 -6.36 21.62 -11.33
N THR A 244 -6.80 22.79 -10.87
CA THR A 244 -5.87 23.89 -10.62
C THR A 244 -4.78 23.43 -9.65
N VAL A 245 -3.53 23.43 -10.11
CA VAL A 245 -2.38 22.95 -9.35
C VAL A 245 -2.29 23.73 -8.04
N GLY A 246 -2.56 23.05 -6.92
CA GLY A 246 -2.41 23.59 -5.58
C GLY A 246 -0.96 23.50 -5.08
N GLY A 247 -0.71 24.05 -3.89
CA GLY A 247 0.52 23.78 -3.16
C GLY A 247 0.65 22.29 -2.89
N PHE A 248 1.82 21.71 -3.17
CA PHE A 248 2.12 20.31 -2.91
C PHE A 248 3.36 20.23 -2.03
N ASP A 249 3.23 19.53 -0.90
CA ASP A 249 4.35 19.30 0.00
C ASP A 249 5.19 18.13 -0.51
N TYR A 250 6.44 18.41 -0.86
CA TYR A 250 7.43 17.44 -1.33
C TYR A 250 8.41 17.04 -0.23
N THR A 251 8.05 17.21 1.04
CA THR A 251 8.86 16.71 2.15
C THR A 251 8.87 15.18 2.11
N ILE A 252 9.92 14.63 1.50
CA ILE A 252 10.13 13.20 1.35
C ILE A 252 10.74 12.66 2.65
N VAL A 253 10.20 11.54 3.11
CA VAL A 253 10.69 10.88 4.34
C VAL A 253 11.87 9.96 3.99
N PRO A 254 13.01 10.04 4.72
CA PRO A 254 14.16 9.15 4.51
C PRO A 254 13.79 7.68 4.71
N GLY A 255 14.26 6.79 3.82
CA GLY A 255 13.93 5.36 3.83
C GLY A 255 14.70 4.50 4.83
N HIS A 256 15.78 5.04 5.39
CA HIS A 256 16.69 4.35 6.31
C HIS A 256 16.38 4.61 7.79
N LEU A 257 15.36 5.44 8.08
CA LEU A 257 14.94 5.77 9.43
C LEU A 257 13.66 5.01 9.76
N GLY A 258 13.64 4.35 10.90
CA GLY A 258 12.52 3.52 11.32
C GLY A 258 12.88 2.55 12.44
N GLU A 259 11.93 1.70 12.78
CA GLU A 259 12.08 0.67 13.81
C GLU A 259 11.48 -0.65 13.33
N ALA A 260 12.01 -1.76 13.84
CA ALA A 260 11.42 -3.06 13.62
C ALA A 260 11.27 -3.80 14.94
N TRP A 261 10.11 -4.38 15.16
CA TRP A 261 9.77 -5.13 16.36
C TRP A 261 9.31 -6.53 15.95
N LEU A 262 10.03 -7.57 16.39
CA LEU A 262 9.79 -8.95 15.99
C LEU A 262 9.80 -9.87 17.21
N GLY A 263 9.07 -10.98 17.16
CA GLY A 263 9.21 -12.09 18.11
C GLY A 263 7.88 -12.59 18.67
N ALA A 264 7.94 -13.65 19.47
CA ALA A 264 6.77 -14.16 20.20
C ALA A 264 6.33 -13.22 21.34
N THR A 265 7.29 -12.46 21.86
CA THR A 265 7.06 -11.22 22.59
C THR A 265 7.87 -10.18 21.83
N GLU A 266 7.19 -9.23 21.20
CA GLU A 266 7.81 -8.32 20.26
C GLU A 266 8.91 -7.49 20.94
N THR A 267 10.12 -7.58 20.41
CA THR A 267 11.27 -6.79 20.85
C THR A 267 11.91 -6.07 19.68
N GLN A 268 12.52 -4.92 19.95
CA GLN A 268 13.15 -4.12 18.90
C GLN A 268 14.39 -4.82 18.33
N PHE A 269 14.42 -5.00 17.01
CA PHE A 269 15.59 -5.46 16.27
C PHE A 269 16.29 -4.27 15.61
N SER A 270 17.47 -3.93 16.10
CA SER A 270 18.31 -2.86 15.54
C SER A 270 19.27 -3.34 14.44
N THR A 271 19.25 -4.63 14.10
CA THR A 271 20.18 -5.26 13.16
C THR A 271 19.56 -5.61 11.80
N ILE A 272 18.32 -5.20 11.55
CA ILE A 272 17.70 -5.36 10.22
C ILE A 272 18.45 -4.51 9.21
N THR A 273 18.87 -5.13 8.11
CA THR A 273 19.61 -4.47 7.03
C THR A 273 18.75 -4.23 5.80
N ALA A 274 17.71 -5.03 5.59
CA ALA A 274 16.74 -4.83 4.51
C ALA A 274 15.44 -5.56 4.85
N ALA A 275 14.31 -5.05 4.39
CA ALA A 275 13.07 -5.81 4.37
C ALA A 275 12.18 -5.40 3.20
N GLU A 276 11.38 -6.34 2.71
CA GLU A 276 10.37 -6.15 1.68
C GLU A 276 9.08 -6.83 2.14
N LEU A 277 8.06 -6.02 2.42
CA LEU A 277 6.71 -6.47 2.67
C LEU A 277 5.92 -6.45 1.37
N ARG A 278 5.26 -7.55 1.05
CA ARG A 278 4.43 -7.69 -0.16
C ARG A 278 3.06 -8.28 0.17
N LEU A 279 2.02 -7.61 -0.30
CA LEU A 279 0.64 -8.09 -0.36
C LEU A 279 0.32 -8.44 -1.82
N GLU A 280 -0.21 -9.64 -2.05
CA GLU A 280 -0.72 -10.11 -3.34
C GLU A 280 -2.17 -10.57 -3.17
N ASN A 281 -3.11 -9.95 -3.88
CA ASN A 281 -4.54 -10.26 -3.80
C ASN A 281 -4.98 -11.38 -4.77
N ASN A 282 -4.11 -11.77 -5.70
CA ASN A 282 -4.38 -12.79 -6.71
C ASN A 282 -5.67 -12.48 -7.49
N ILE A 283 -5.75 -11.26 -8.02
CA ILE A 283 -6.91 -10.71 -8.71
C ILE A 283 -7.06 -11.33 -10.10
N GLU A 284 -8.27 -11.76 -10.41
CA GLU A 284 -8.72 -12.05 -11.78
C GLU A 284 -9.83 -11.06 -12.19
N LEU A 285 -9.80 -10.62 -13.45
CA LEU A 285 -10.84 -9.75 -13.99
C LEU A 285 -11.94 -10.55 -14.71
N ARG A 286 -13.19 -10.13 -14.51
CA ARG A 286 -14.35 -10.63 -15.28
C ARG A 286 -14.37 -10.02 -16.68
N ALA A 287 -13.41 -10.43 -17.52
CA ALA A 287 -13.14 -9.84 -18.84
C ALA A 287 -13.52 -10.73 -20.03
N ARG A 288 -13.98 -11.97 -19.79
CA ARG A 288 -14.22 -12.98 -20.85
C ARG A 288 -15.68 -13.18 -21.21
N GLU A 289 -16.55 -12.27 -20.82
CA GLU A 289 -17.99 -12.42 -21.00
C GLU A 289 -18.48 -12.00 -22.39
N PHE A 290 -19.63 -12.53 -22.79
CA PHE A 290 -20.28 -12.15 -24.04
C PHE A 290 -20.93 -10.77 -23.90
N GLY A 291 -20.80 -9.92 -24.91
CA GLY A 291 -21.32 -8.55 -24.90
C GLY A 291 -20.48 -7.54 -24.12
N SER A 292 -19.19 -7.82 -23.91
CA SER A 292 -18.21 -6.91 -23.29
C SER A 292 -16.85 -7.09 -23.96
N ASP A 293 -16.18 -5.99 -24.26
CA ASP A 293 -14.79 -5.92 -24.70
C ASP A 293 -13.82 -5.44 -23.59
N PHE A 294 -14.38 -4.93 -22.48
CA PHE A 294 -13.68 -4.57 -21.24
C PHE A 294 -14.13 -5.43 -20.04
N ALA A 295 -13.35 -5.35 -18.95
CA ALA A 295 -13.62 -6.06 -17.69
C ALA A 295 -14.80 -5.46 -16.92
N ARG A 296 -15.69 -6.30 -16.38
CA ARG A 296 -16.89 -5.83 -15.67
C ARG A 296 -16.76 -5.73 -14.15
N CYS A 297 -15.88 -6.53 -13.56
CA CYS A 297 -15.60 -6.50 -12.13
C CYS A 297 -14.26 -7.18 -11.80
N ILE A 298 -13.84 -6.96 -10.56
CA ILE A 298 -12.69 -7.59 -9.91
C ILE A 298 -13.19 -8.84 -9.18
N ALA A 299 -12.45 -9.94 -9.30
CA ALA A 299 -12.61 -11.12 -8.47
C ALA A 299 -11.28 -11.39 -7.75
N ALA A 300 -11.25 -11.18 -6.43
CA ALA A 300 -10.10 -11.50 -5.60
C ALA A 300 -10.08 -12.99 -5.24
N SER A 301 -8.88 -13.54 -5.08
CA SER A 301 -8.66 -14.90 -4.58
C SER A 301 -7.98 -14.85 -3.20
N THR A 302 -7.52 -16.00 -2.70
CA THR A 302 -6.79 -16.05 -1.44
C THR A 302 -5.54 -15.17 -1.52
N ARG A 303 -5.54 -14.09 -0.73
CA ARG A 303 -4.39 -13.19 -0.63
C ARG A 303 -3.16 -13.88 -0.05
N LYS A 304 -2.00 -13.35 -0.39
CA LYS A 304 -0.70 -13.79 0.11
C LYS A 304 0.05 -12.57 0.62
N ILE A 305 0.42 -12.60 1.89
CA ILE A 305 1.19 -11.55 2.55
C ILE A 305 2.52 -12.14 2.97
N THR A 306 3.59 -11.60 2.42
CA THR A 306 4.95 -12.09 2.65
C THR A 306 5.86 -10.98 3.11
N LEU A 307 6.74 -11.33 4.04
CA LEU A 307 7.85 -10.50 4.45
C LEU A 307 9.17 -11.23 4.14
N ASN A 308 9.99 -10.60 3.31
CA ASN A 308 11.38 -10.97 3.15
C ASN A 308 12.21 -9.98 3.97
N PHE A 309 13.16 -10.45 4.76
CA PHE A 309 14.02 -9.55 5.53
C PHE A 309 15.38 -10.17 5.80
N GLU A 310 16.34 -9.29 6.02
CA GLU A 310 17.71 -9.66 6.32
C GLU A 310 18.17 -8.95 7.59
N LEU A 311 18.96 -9.64 8.41
CA LEU A 311 19.52 -9.07 9.63
C LEU A 311 20.90 -9.65 9.94
N PHE A 312 21.71 -8.89 10.68
CA PHE A 312 22.93 -9.42 11.27
C PHE A 312 22.63 -10.22 12.53
N GLU A 313 23.23 -11.41 12.62
CA GLU A 313 23.11 -12.27 13.80
C GLU A 313 23.79 -11.62 15.00
N LEU A 314 23.12 -11.69 16.16
CA LEU A 314 23.69 -11.39 17.46
C LEU A 314 23.57 -12.61 18.37
N ASP A 315 24.57 -12.80 19.24
CA ASP A 315 24.52 -13.82 20.30
C ASP A 315 23.64 -13.36 21.47
N ASP A 316 22.34 -13.22 21.22
CA ASP A 316 21.35 -12.82 22.20
C ASP A 316 20.13 -13.77 22.22
N ALA A 317 19.25 -13.57 23.20
CA ALA A 317 18.06 -14.39 23.36
C ALA A 317 17.01 -14.14 22.25
N GLN A 318 16.95 -12.92 21.71
CA GLN A 318 15.94 -12.50 20.73
C GLN A 318 16.19 -13.16 19.38
N THR A 319 17.44 -13.10 18.89
CA THR A 319 17.90 -13.73 17.65
C THR A 319 17.77 -15.25 17.71
N LYS A 320 18.13 -15.85 18.86
CA LYS A 320 17.89 -17.29 19.11
C LYS A 320 16.41 -17.64 19.09
N GLY A 321 15.56 -16.81 19.70
CA GLY A 321 14.11 -16.97 19.72
C GLY A 321 13.50 -16.92 18.32
N LEU A 322 13.96 -15.99 17.47
CA LEU A 322 13.54 -15.87 16.07
C LEU A 322 13.90 -17.12 15.26
N TYR A 323 15.12 -17.64 15.40
CA TYR A 323 15.52 -18.90 14.75
C TYR A 323 14.70 -20.10 15.22
N GLN A 324 14.45 -20.20 16.52
CA GLN A 324 13.62 -21.27 17.08
C GLN A 324 12.17 -21.18 16.56
N ALA A 325 11.60 -19.98 16.47
CA ALA A 325 10.29 -19.76 15.87
C ALA A 325 10.27 -20.22 14.41
N ALA A 326 11.29 -19.89 13.62
CA ALA A 326 11.41 -20.35 12.24
C ALA A 326 11.50 -21.87 12.11
N ARG A 327 12.34 -22.52 12.91
CA ARG A 327 12.51 -23.99 12.90
C ARG A 327 11.26 -24.74 13.34
N SER A 328 10.52 -24.18 14.30
CA SER A 328 9.27 -24.76 14.81
C SER A 328 8.03 -24.32 14.02
N ARG A 329 8.19 -23.39 13.07
CA ARG A 329 7.10 -22.73 12.35
C ARG A 329 6.07 -22.08 13.28
N SER A 330 6.56 -21.52 14.40
CA SER A 330 5.72 -20.83 15.37
C SER A 330 5.45 -19.40 14.90
N PRO A 331 4.20 -18.90 14.99
CA PRO A 331 3.88 -17.54 14.62
C PRO A 331 4.53 -16.54 15.60
N ILE A 332 4.99 -15.42 15.05
CA ILE A 332 5.53 -14.27 15.77
C ILE A 332 4.80 -12.99 15.36
N GLY A 333 4.79 -11.99 16.24
CA GLY A 333 4.38 -10.65 15.88
C GLY A 333 5.50 -9.94 15.11
N VAL A 334 5.12 -9.14 14.11
CA VAL A 334 6.03 -8.28 13.36
C VAL A 334 5.42 -6.90 13.18
N MET A 335 6.15 -5.87 13.60
CA MET A 335 5.82 -4.49 13.32
C MET A 335 7.03 -3.80 12.69
N LEU A 336 6.79 -3.13 11.57
CA LEU A 336 7.74 -2.27 10.90
C LEU A 336 7.23 -0.83 11.01
N GLN A 337 8.06 0.05 11.52
CA GLN A 337 7.87 1.49 11.48
C GLN A 337 8.86 2.09 10.49
N LEU A 338 8.37 2.93 9.60
CA LEU A 338 9.17 3.79 8.75
C LEU A 338 8.94 5.25 9.17
N GLY A 339 10.02 6.01 9.25
CA GLY A 339 10.03 7.39 9.73
C GLY A 339 10.22 7.49 11.25
N GLU A 340 10.59 8.69 11.69
CA GLU A 340 10.89 9.03 13.10
C GLU A 340 10.23 10.33 13.58
N GLN A 341 9.55 11.06 12.68
CA GLN A 341 8.92 12.34 12.99
C GLN A 341 7.39 12.21 12.95
N THR A 342 6.71 12.96 13.82
CA THR A 342 5.25 13.03 13.81
C THR A 342 4.74 13.52 12.45
N ASN A 343 3.63 12.96 11.96
CA ASN A 343 3.09 13.16 10.60
C ASN A 343 3.91 12.52 9.48
N GLN A 344 5.05 11.91 9.79
CA GLN A 344 5.93 11.24 8.83
C GLN A 344 6.13 9.76 9.22
N LEU A 345 5.15 9.17 9.92
CA LEU A 345 5.21 7.78 10.34
C LEU A 345 4.34 6.91 9.44
N PHE A 346 4.92 5.76 9.05
CA PHE A 346 4.21 4.66 8.43
C PHE A 346 4.47 3.40 9.24
N GLY A 347 3.41 2.68 9.57
CA GLY A 347 3.49 1.41 10.28
C GLY A 347 2.89 0.29 9.44
N ALA A 348 3.53 -0.88 9.45
CA ALA A 348 2.94 -2.13 9.00
C ALA A 348 3.03 -3.17 10.12
N TYR A 349 1.89 -3.75 10.50
CA TYR A 349 1.79 -4.71 11.58
C TYR A 349 1.16 -6.02 11.12
N MET A 350 1.86 -7.12 11.35
CA MET A 350 1.42 -8.48 11.14
C MET A 350 1.38 -9.18 12.51
N PRO A 351 0.19 -9.36 13.12
CA PRO A 351 0.08 -9.94 14.46
C PRO A 351 0.60 -11.37 14.55
N ALA A 352 0.47 -12.13 13.45
CA ALA A 352 0.94 -13.50 13.35
C ALA A 352 1.61 -13.74 12.00
N MET A 353 2.93 -13.89 12.02
CA MET A 353 3.76 -14.20 10.88
C MET A 353 4.59 -15.43 11.18
N VAL A 354 4.63 -16.39 10.25
CA VAL A 354 5.49 -17.58 10.40
C VAL A 354 6.78 -17.37 9.61
N PRO A 355 7.92 -17.18 10.29
CA PRO A 355 9.20 -17.04 9.62
C PRO A 355 9.64 -18.37 9.03
N GLU A 356 10.29 -18.31 7.87
CA GLU A 356 10.99 -19.47 7.30
C GLU A 356 12.39 -19.57 7.88
N VAL A 357 12.99 -20.76 7.84
CA VAL A 357 14.37 -20.95 8.32
C VAL A 357 15.30 -20.10 7.47
N PRO A 358 16.15 -19.24 8.09
CA PRO A 358 16.98 -18.33 7.32
C PRO A 358 18.09 -19.08 6.60
N GLU A 359 18.50 -18.50 5.47
CA GLU A 359 19.76 -18.84 4.83
C GLU A 359 20.89 -18.02 5.46
N TYR A 360 22.06 -18.64 5.61
CA TYR A 360 23.25 -18.01 6.20
C TYR A 360 24.09 -17.42 5.07
N ASP A 361 24.39 -16.13 5.16
CA ASP A 361 25.34 -15.45 4.28
C ASP A 361 26.57 -15.06 5.09
N ASP A 362 27.67 -15.77 4.85
CA ASP A 362 28.98 -15.59 5.45
C ASP A 362 30.01 -15.03 4.45
N SER A 363 29.54 -14.42 3.36
CA SER A 363 30.41 -13.82 2.35
C SER A 363 31.16 -12.57 2.85
N GLU A 364 30.64 -11.93 3.90
CA GLU A 364 31.27 -10.81 4.61
C GLU A 364 31.88 -11.23 5.96
N THR A 365 32.53 -10.28 6.64
CA THR A 365 33.09 -10.49 7.99
C THR A 365 32.03 -10.70 9.08
N ARG A 366 30.77 -10.36 8.81
CA ARG A 366 29.63 -10.48 9.72
C ARG A 366 28.65 -11.48 9.14
N LEU A 367 28.12 -12.36 9.98
CA LEU A 367 27.13 -13.34 9.57
C LEU A 367 25.76 -12.68 9.41
N GLN A 368 25.19 -12.77 8.21
CA GLN A 368 23.87 -12.25 7.91
C GLN A 368 22.88 -13.41 7.71
N TRP A 369 21.68 -13.25 8.25
CA TRP A 369 20.58 -14.19 8.05
C TRP A 369 19.58 -13.61 7.07
N LYS A 370 19.17 -14.42 6.09
CA LYS A 370 18.18 -14.05 5.07
C LYS A 370 16.92 -14.87 5.24
N PHE A 371 15.85 -14.22 5.67
CA PHE A 371 14.52 -14.80 5.80
C PHE A 371 13.74 -14.53 4.52
N SER A 372 13.31 -15.59 3.83
CA SER A 372 12.59 -15.50 2.56
C SER A 372 11.24 -16.20 2.63
N ASN A 373 10.23 -15.62 1.99
CA ASN A 373 8.86 -16.15 1.92
C ASN A 373 8.18 -16.33 3.29
N SER A 374 8.60 -15.59 4.31
CA SER A 374 7.95 -15.60 5.62
C SER A 374 6.52 -15.07 5.47
N ARG A 375 5.51 -15.80 5.97
CA ARG A 375 4.11 -15.59 5.58
C ARG A 375 3.25 -15.19 6.77
N ALA A 376 2.48 -14.10 6.61
CA ALA A 376 1.47 -13.72 7.59
C ALA A 376 0.27 -14.67 7.55
N GLN A 377 -0.35 -14.90 8.70
CA GLN A 377 -1.50 -15.77 8.90
C GLN A 377 -2.56 -15.03 9.72
N GLY A 378 -3.80 -15.45 9.56
CA GLY A 378 -4.93 -14.88 10.30
C GLY A 378 -6.19 -15.69 10.04
N THR A 379 -7.28 -15.20 10.61
CA THR A 379 -8.60 -15.85 10.59
C THR A 379 -9.65 -15.02 9.86
N SER A 380 -9.57 -13.69 9.89
CA SER A 380 -10.61 -12.81 9.33
C SER A 380 -10.08 -11.42 8.99
N GLY A 381 -9.17 -11.31 8.01
CA GLY A 381 -8.65 -9.99 7.60
C GLY A 381 -7.69 -9.35 8.60
N ASP A 382 -7.18 -10.14 9.54
CA ASP A 382 -6.29 -9.76 10.63
C ASP A 382 -4.82 -10.07 10.33
N GLU A 383 -4.48 -10.44 9.09
CA GLU A 383 -3.12 -10.80 8.70
C GLU A 383 -2.17 -9.60 8.62
N LEU A 384 -2.67 -8.41 8.26
CA LEU A 384 -1.90 -7.18 8.07
C LEU A 384 -2.74 -5.94 8.36
N TYR A 385 -2.13 -5.01 9.09
CA TYR A 385 -2.63 -3.65 9.28
C TYR A 385 -1.56 -2.66 8.83
N VAL A 386 -2.00 -1.57 8.21
CA VAL A 386 -1.12 -0.47 7.82
C VAL A 386 -1.65 0.82 8.42
N ALA A 387 -0.78 1.69 8.93
CA ALA A 387 -1.19 2.97 9.48
C ALA A 387 -0.25 4.11 9.09
N PHE A 388 -0.80 5.32 9.02
CA PHE A 388 -0.07 6.58 8.88
C PHE A 388 -0.30 7.44 10.12
N GLY A 389 0.68 8.25 10.53
CA GLY A 389 0.55 9.14 11.68
C GLY A 389 1.73 10.06 11.93
#